data_AF-A0A1Q2Z0E1-F1
#
_entry.id   AF-A0A1Q2Z0E1-F1
#
_cell.length_a   1.000
_cell.length_b   1.000
_cell.length_c   1.000
_cell.angle_alpha   90.00
_cell.angle_beta   90.00
_cell.angle_gamma   90.00
#
_symmetry.space_group_name_H-M   'P 1'
#
loop_
_entity.id
_entity.type
_entity.pdbx_description
1 polymer ?
#
loop_
_entity_poly.entity_id
_entity_poly.type
_entity_poly.pdbx_seq_one_letter_code
_entity_poly.pdbx_strand_id
1 'polypeptide(L)'
;MPLDLSVPDRTALVCRSAMRHCARLGWAPVLEVPIPCGRRLDIMALTPEGQLNAIEVKSGPRDFLSDAKWPQYLEWCDRLFFAVDCDFPQDLIPEEVGLWCTDGYETAVLREAPHRPLAPARRKSLLHRYAVIAAGRLAALCDPLGAQEMRAALRCE
;
A
#
# COMPACT_ATOMS: atom_id res chain seq x y z
N MET A 1 23.84 8.18 8.91
CA MET A 1 23.49 8.19 10.35
C MET A 1 22.10 7.60 10.44
N PRO A 2 21.85 6.50 11.17
CA PRO A 2 20.49 6.04 11.35
C PRO A 2 19.72 7.18 12.03
N LEU A 3 18.67 7.65 11.38
CA LEU A 3 17.78 8.63 12.00
C LEU A 3 17.07 7.89 13.14
N ASP A 4 17.20 8.40 14.37
CA ASP A 4 16.45 7.89 15.51
C ASP A 4 14.98 8.32 15.37
N LEU A 5 14.28 7.61 14.48
CA LEU A 5 12.89 7.85 14.16
C LEU A 5 12.02 6.98 15.05
N SER A 6 10.92 7.57 15.54
CA SER A 6 9.84 6.80 16.12
C SER A 6 9.27 5.81 15.09
N VAL A 7 8.64 4.73 15.56
CA VAL A 7 7.99 3.75 14.68
C VAL A 7 6.98 4.43 13.72
N PRO A 8 6.07 5.32 14.18
CA PRO A 8 5.17 6.04 13.28
C PRO A 8 5.89 6.89 12.23
N ASP A 9 6.97 7.59 12.60
CA ASP A 9 7.72 8.42 11.67
C ASP A 9 8.40 7.58 10.59
N ARG A 10 8.94 6.43 11.00
CA ARG A 10 9.53 5.43 10.10
C ARG A 10 8.49 4.86 9.14
N THR A 11 7.32 4.44 9.64
CA THR A 11 6.19 3.99 8.78
C THR A 11 5.82 5.07 7.76
N ALA A 12 5.62 6.31 8.21
CA ALA A 12 5.26 7.41 7.33
C ALA A 12 6.35 7.72 6.29
N LEU A 13 7.62 7.61 6.67
CA LEU A 13 8.76 7.80 5.77
C LEU A 13 8.79 6.74 4.66
N VAL A 14 8.74 5.46 5.02
CA VAL A 14 8.74 4.34 4.07
C VAL A 14 7.53 4.44 3.14
N CYS A 15 6.35 4.71 3.71
CA CYS A 15 5.10 4.87 2.97
C CYS A 15 5.18 5.99 1.92
N ARG A 16 5.64 7.19 2.29
CA ARG A 16 5.83 8.30 1.34
C ARG A 16 6.82 7.96 0.22
N SER A 17 7.92 7.28 0.56
CA SER A 17 8.92 6.89 -0.42
C SER A 17 8.37 5.85 -1.41
N ALA A 18 7.66 4.84 -0.92
CA ALA A 18 6.99 3.83 -1.73
C ALA A 18 5.94 4.44 -2.68
N MET A 19 5.12 5.39 -2.21
CA MET A 19 4.19 6.11 -3.08
C MET A 19 4.91 6.92 -4.17
N ARG A 20 5.99 7.61 -3.82
CA ARG A 20 6.81 8.34 -4.80
C ARG A 20 7.43 7.39 -5.82
N HIS A 21 7.88 6.22 -5.38
CA HIS A 21 8.39 5.19 -6.28
C HIS A 21 7.31 4.68 -7.24
N CYS A 22 6.10 4.39 -6.76
CA CYS A 22 4.95 4.06 -7.61
C CYS A 22 4.72 5.14 -8.68
N ALA A 23 4.70 6.42 -8.30
CA ALA A 23 4.51 7.51 -9.24
C ALA A 23 5.63 7.59 -10.31
N ARG A 24 6.88 7.31 -9.93
CA ARG A 24 8.02 7.23 -10.88
C ARG A 24 7.89 6.07 -11.87
N LEU A 25 7.24 4.97 -11.48
CA LEU A 25 6.89 3.86 -12.35
C LEU A 25 5.65 4.14 -13.23
N GLY A 26 5.03 5.32 -13.10
CA GLY A 26 3.77 5.65 -13.77
C GLY A 26 2.54 4.98 -13.14
N TRP A 27 2.66 4.44 -11.93
CA TRP A 27 1.56 3.84 -11.20
C TRP A 27 0.83 4.89 -10.34
N ALA A 28 -0.46 4.71 -10.13
CA ALA A 28 -1.28 5.55 -9.29
C ALA A 28 -1.50 4.88 -7.91
N PRO A 29 -0.83 5.33 -6.83
CA PRO A 29 -0.99 4.74 -5.51
C PRO A 29 -2.14 5.36 -4.72
N VAL A 30 -2.87 4.53 -3.97
CA VAL A 30 -3.88 4.92 -2.99
C VAL A 30 -3.59 4.20 -1.67
N LEU A 31 -3.53 4.98 -0.59
CA LEU A 31 -3.24 4.46 0.75
C LEU A 31 -4.42 3.71 1.38
N GLU A 32 -4.19 2.89 2.40
CA GLU A 32 -5.21 2.45 3.36
C GLU A 32 -6.49 1.92 2.65
N VAL A 33 -6.33 0.99 1.72
CA VAL A 33 -7.44 0.50 0.86
C VAL A 33 -8.10 -0.71 1.51
N PRO A 34 -9.34 -0.60 2.03
CA PRO A 34 -10.06 -1.76 2.53
C PRO A 34 -10.32 -2.76 1.39
N ILE A 35 -10.20 -4.04 1.67
CA ILE A 35 -10.44 -5.15 0.74
C ILE A 35 -11.54 -6.07 1.26
N PRO A 36 -12.25 -6.82 0.39
CA PRO A 36 -13.46 -7.55 0.77
C PRO A 36 -13.29 -8.61 1.86
N CYS A 37 -12.07 -9.07 2.15
CA CYS A 37 -11.79 -9.99 3.26
C CYS A 37 -11.77 -9.31 4.65
N GLY A 38 -12.29 -8.08 4.78
CA GLY A 38 -12.32 -7.33 6.05
C GLY A 38 -10.96 -6.77 6.47
N ARG A 39 -9.99 -6.71 5.56
CA ARG A 39 -8.64 -6.19 5.79
C ARG A 39 -8.41 -4.89 5.04
N ARG A 40 -7.22 -4.32 5.22
CA ARG A 40 -6.78 -3.11 4.55
C ARG A 40 -5.37 -3.34 4.00
N LEU A 41 -5.13 -2.93 2.76
CA LEU A 41 -3.79 -2.84 2.19
C LEU A 41 -3.22 -1.46 2.52
N ASP A 42 -1.93 -1.40 2.83
CA ASP A 42 -1.27 -0.12 3.13
C ASP A 42 -1.24 0.78 1.90
N ILE A 43 -0.88 0.23 0.75
CA ILE A 43 -0.93 0.90 -0.55
C ILE A 43 -1.47 -0.09 -1.59
N MET A 44 -2.47 0.35 -2.36
CA MET A 44 -2.84 -0.28 -3.62
C MET A 44 -2.46 0.66 -4.77
N ALA A 45 -1.71 0.15 -5.75
CA ALA A 45 -1.25 0.92 -6.91
C ALA A 45 -1.85 0.38 -8.20
N LEU A 46 -2.52 1.25 -8.96
CA LEU A 46 -3.02 0.95 -10.31
C LEU A 46 -1.94 1.26 -11.34
N THR A 47 -1.57 0.27 -12.14
CA THR A 47 -0.62 0.41 -13.26
C THR A 47 -1.33 0.90 -14.54
N PRO A 48 -0.60 1.45 -15.52
CA PRO A 48 -1.14 1.81 -16.83
C PRO A 48 -1.81 0.62 -17.56
N GLU A 49 -1.35 -0.60 -17.31
CA GLU A 49 -1.87 -1.83 -17.90
C GLU A 49 -3.12 -2.37 -17.19
N GLY A 50 -3.61 -1.68 -16.13
CA GLY A 50 -4.79 -2.09 -15.38
C GLY A 50 -4.53 -3.17 -14.32
N GLN A 51 -3.27 -3.42 -13.98
CA GLN A 51 -2.88 -4.25 -12.83
C GLN A 51 -3.03 -3.47 -11.52
N LEU A 52 -3.47 -4.15 -10.47
CA LEU A 52 -3.59 -3.65 -9.10
C LEU A 52 -2.54 -4.32 -8.22
N ASN A 53 -1.46 -3.60 -7.92
CA ASN A 53 -0.37 -4.10 -7.09
C ASN A 53 -0.55 -3.65 -5.64
N ALA A 54 -0.24 -4.53 -4.69
CA ALA A 54 -0.24 -4.22 -3.26
C ALA A 54 1.19 -3.94 -2.80
N ILE A 55 1.37 -2.90 -1.98
CA ILE A 55 2.63 -2.58 -1.32
C ILE A 55 2.35 -2.46 0.18
N GLU A 56 2.87 -3.39 0.97
CA GLU A 56 2.74 -3.43 2.43
C GLU A 56 3.97 -2.80 3.07
N VAL A 57 3.77 -1.83 3.94
CA VAL A 57 4.85 -1.04 4.56
C VAL A 57 5.22 -1.68 5.89
N LYS A 58 6.48 -2.06 6.08
CA LYS A 58 6.95 -2.61 7.37
C LYS A 58 8.03 -1.72 7.97
N SER A 59 7.72 -1.13 9.12
CA SER A 59 8.64 -0.24 9.87
C SER A 59 9.58 -0.99 10.81
N GLY A 60 9.60 -2.33 10.77
CA GLY A 60 10.56 -3.13 11.53
C GLY A 60 10.16 -4.61 11.63
N PRO A 61 11.06 -5.48 12.12
CA PRO A 61 10.83 -6.93 12.17
C PRO A 61 9.55 -7.33 12.90
N ARG A 62 9.25 -6.65 14.02
CA ARG A 62 8.06 -6.96 14.84
C ARG A 62 6.76 -6.75 14.08
N ASP A 63 6.70 -5.71 13.24
CA ASP A 63 5.54 -5.40 12.42
C ASP A 63 5.26 -6.55 11.44
N PHE A 64 6.30 -6.96 10.71
CA PHE A 64 6.21 -8.11 9.80
C PHE A 64 5.83 -9.42 10.52
N LEU A 65 6.51 -9.76 11.61
CA LEU A 65 6.26 -11.00 12.36
C LEU A 65 4.85 -11.06 12.97
N SER A 66 4.24 -9.90 13.24
CA SER A 66 2.88 -9.82 13.76
C SER A 66 1.81 -9.99 12.66
N ASP A 67 2.17 -9.74 11.40
CA ASP A 67 1.29 -9.84 10.25
C ASP A 67 1.32 -11.25 9.62
N ALA A 68 1.04 -12.29 10.42
CA ALA A 68 1.05 -13.68 9.95
C ALA A 68 -0.01 -14.00 8.86
N LYS A 69 -0.83 -13.02 8.49
CA LYS A 69 -1.96 -13.16 7.57
C LYS A 69 -1.72 -12.48 6.23
N TRP A 70 -0.54 -11.89 6.02
CA TRP A 70 -0.16 -11.30 4.74
C TRP A 70 -0.38 -12.20 3.51
N PRO A 71 -0.27 -13.56 3.56
CA PRO A 71 -0.49 -14.38 2.37
C PRO A 71 -1.91 -14.24 1.80
N GLN A 72 -2.89 -13.84 2.63
CA GLN A 72 -4.27 -13.60 2.20
C GLN A 72 -4.36 -12.42 1.22
N TYR A 73 -3.40 -11.49 1.23
CA TYR A 73 -3.36 -10.34 0.31
C TYR A 73 -3.05 -10.74 -1.13
N LEU A 74 -2.39 -11.89 -1.35
CA LEU A 74 -2.07 -12.40 -2.69
C LEU A 74 -3.31 -12.67 -3.54
N GLU A 75 -4.47 -12.90 -2.91
CA GLU A 75 -5.72 -13.06 -3.63
C GLU A 75 -6.32 -11.74 -4.14
N TRP A 76 -5.83 -10.60 -3.66
CA TRP A 76 -6.42 -9.26 -3.86
C TRP A 76 -5.48 -8.28 -4.57
N CYS A 77 -4.38 -8.77 -5.15
CA CYS A 77 -3.48 -8.00 -5.98
C CYS A 77 -2.88 -8.86 -7.11
N ASP A 78 -2.38 -8.21 -8.16
CA ASP A 78 -1.61 -8.88 -9.22
C ASP A 78 -0.17 -9.18 -8.78
N ARG A 79 0.37 -8.32 -7.92
CA ARG A 79 1.70 -8.43 -7.32
C ARG A 79 1.65 -7.90 -5.90
N LEU A 80 2.35 -8.57 -5.00
CA LEU A 80 2.53 -8.13 -3.62
C LEU A 80 4.00 -7.79 -3.40
N PHE A 81 4.24 -6.56 -2.93
CA PHE A 81 5.53 -6.06 -2.51
C PHE A 81 5.50 -5.75 -1.02
N PHE A 82 6.61 -5.98 -0.33
CA PHE A 82 6.89 -5.30 0.94
C PHE A 82 7.81 -4.11 0.70
N ALA A 83 7.54 -2.99 1.33
CA ALA A 83 8.42 -1.84 1.39
C ALA A 83 8.96 -1.69 2.82
N VAL A 84 10.29 -1.63 2.93
CA VAL A 84 11.01 -1.55 4.20
C VAL A 84 12.10 -0.48 4.17
N ASP A 85 12.59 -0.07 5.32
CA ASP A 85 13.79 0.77 5.40
C ASP A 85 15.09 -0.04 5.28
N CYS A 86 16.21 0.68 5.12
CA CYS A 86 17.54 0.08 4.96
C CYS A 86 18.05 -0.71 6.18
N ASP A 87 17.50 -0.50 7.38
CA ASP A 87 17.89 -1.21 8.59
C ASP A 87 17.07 -2.49 8.80
N PHE A 88 16.03 -2.71 7.99
CA PHE A 88 15.19 -3.89 8.09
C PHE A 88 15.96 -5.16 7.64
N PRO A 89 15.93 -6.26 8.41
CA PRO A 89 16.55 -7.53 8.04
C PRO A 89 15.79 -8.18 6.88
N GLN A 90 16.30 -7.98 5.67
CA GLN A 90 15.66 -8.35 4.41
C GLN A 90 15.39 -9.85 4.27
N ASP A 91 16.23 -10.70 4.89
CA ASP A 91 16.09 -12.16 4.91
C ASP A 91 14.82 -12.64 5.61
N LEU A 92 14.14 -11.78 6.39
CA LEU A 92 12.83 -12.10 6.95
C LEU A 92 11.72 -12.12 5.89
N ILE A 93 11.91 -11.40 4.78
CA ILE A 93 10.87 -11.27 3.75
C ILE A 93 10.93 -12.47 2.79
N PRO A 94 9.86 -13.28 2.70
CA PRO A 94 9.83 -14.49 1.87
C PRO A 94 10.10 -14.23 0.39
N GLU A 95 10.71 -15.20 -0.31
CA GLU A 95 11.12 -15.04 -1.71
C GLU A 95 9.95 -14.92 -2.69
N GLU A 96 8.76 -15.39 -2.31
CA GLU A 96 7.57 -15.41 -3.15
C GLU A 96 6.90 -14.04 -3.35
N VAL A 97 7.42 -12.98 -2.72
CA VAL A 97 6.94 -11.59 -2.79
C VAL A 97 8.05 -10.65 -3.21
N GLY A 98 7.67 -9.50 -3.78
CA GLY A 98 8.62 -8.45 -4.11
C GLY A 98 9.12 -7.72 -2.87
N LEU A 99 10.30 -7.11 -2.98
CA LEU A 99 10.91 -6.37 -1.89
C LEU A 99 11.47 -5.05 -2.41
N TRP A 100 11.00 -3.98 -1.79
CA TRP A 100 11.49 -2.62 -1.97
C TRP A 100 12.19 -2.16 -0.70
N CYS A 101 13.36 -1.55 -0.85
CA CYS A 101 14.12 -0.95 0.23
C CYS A 101 14.27 0.54 -0.01
N THR A 102 14.08 1.36 1.02
CA THR A 102 14.08 2.81 0.90
C THR A 102 14.89 3.47 2.03
N ASP A 103 15.63 4.51 1.69
CA ASP A 103 16.28 5.41 2.65
C ASP A 103 15.36 6.56 3.12
N GLY A 104 14.16 6.64 2.53
CA GLY A 104 13.14 7.67 2.76
C GLY A 104 12.98 8.66 1.61
N TYR A 105 13.92 8.66 0.68
CA TYR A 105 13.94 9.53 -0.50
C TYR A 105 13.83 8.71 -1.78
N GLU A 106 14.73 7.74 -1.93
CA GLU A 106 14.79 6.80 -3.03
C GLU A 106 14.30 5.42 -2.60
N THR A 107 13.92 4.62 -3.58
CA THR A 107 13.47 3.25 -3.35
C THR A 107 14.12 2.36 -4.38
N ALA A 108 14.91 1.41 -3.91
CA ALA A 108 15.51 0.36 -4.71
C ALA A 108 14.58 -0.85 -4.75
N VAL A 109 14.38 -1.42 -5.93
CA VAL A 109 13.74 -2.71 -6.09
C VAL A 109 14.81 -3.78 -5.89
N LEU A 110 14.79 -4.44 -4.73
CA LEU A 110 15.74 -5.50 -4.42
C LEU A 110 15.29 -6.84 -5.00
N ARG A 111 13.98 -7.05 -5.08
CA ARG A 111 13.37 -8.24 -5.66
C ARG A 111 12.05 -7.89 -6.33
N GLU A 112 11.90 -8.36 -7.57
CA GLU A 112 10.63 -8.29 -8.30
C GLU A 112 9.60 -9.25 -7.72
N ALA A 113 8.33 -8.86 -7.69
CA ALA A 113 7.25 -9.73 -7.24
C ALA A 113 6.77 -10.64 -8.37
N PRO A 114 6.51 -11.94 -8.12
CA PRO A 114 5.85 -12.79 -9.11
C PRO A 114 4.46 -12.25 -9.50
N HIS A 115 4.12 -12.33 -10.78
CA HIS A 115 2.80 -11.93 -11.29
C HIS A 115 1.76 -13.02 -11.06
N ARG A 116 0.68 -12.68 -10.36
CA ARG A 116 -0.45 -13.55 -10.04
C ARG A 116 -1.75 -12.86 -10.50
N PRO A 117 -2.19 -13.09 -11.74
CA PRO A 117 -3.27 -12.30 -12.30
C PRO A 117 -4.57 -12.45 -11.52
N LEU A 118 -5.19 -11.32 -11.17
CA LEU A 118 -6.51 -11.31 -10.56
C LEU A 118 -7.56 -11.85 -11.52
N ALA A 119 -8.47 -12.68 -10.99
CA ALA A 119 -9.68 -13.08 -11.69
C ALA A 119 -10.47 -11.84 -12.17
N PRO A 120 -11.03 -11.83 -13.40
CA PRO A 120 -11.64 -10.63 -13.98
C PRO A 120 -12.74 -9.99 -13.12
N ALA A 121 -13.60 -10.80 -12.50
CA ALA A 121 -14.65 -10.31 -11.60
C ALA A 121 -14.07 -9.62 -10.37
N ARG A 122 -13.00 -10.18 -9.78
CA ARG A 122 -12.32 -9.61 -8.62
C ARG A 122 -11.60 -8.31 -8.99
N ARG A 123 -10.91 -8.28 -10.14
CA ARG A 123 -10.28 -7.07 -10.68
C ARG A 123 -11.30 -5.94 -10.83
N LYS A 124 -12.44 -6.21 -11.47
CA LYS A 124 -13.51 -5.22 -11.66
C LYS A 124 -14.00 -4.67 -10.32
N SER A 125 -14.26 -5.55 -9.34
CA SER A 125 -14.71 -5.16 -8.00
C SER A 125 -13.68 -4.28 -7.28
N LEU A 126 -12.41 -4.67 -7.30
CA LEU A 126 -11.32 -3.91 -6.66
C LEU A 126 -11.07 -2.58 -7.36
N LEU A 127 -11.08 -2.53 -8.69
CA LEU A 127 -10.89 -1.30 -9.45
C LEU A 127 -12.01 -0.29 -9.16
N HIS A 128 -13.26 -0.74 -9.08
CA HIS A 128 -14.37 0.14 -8.69
C HIS A 128 -14.16 0.70 -7.28
N ARG A 129 -13.80 -0.16 -6.32
CA ARG A 129 -13.51 0.27 -4.95
C ARG A 129 -12.35 1.26 -4.88
N TYR A 130 -11.25 0.96 -5.56
CA TYR A 130 -10.09 1.83 -5.71
C TYR A 130 -10.50 3.21 -6.24
N ALA A 131 -11.30 3.25 -7.33
CA ALA A 131 -11.74 4.49 -7.94
C ALA A 131 -12.61 5.33 -7.00
N VAL A 132 -13.57 4.71 -6.30
CA VAL A 132 -14.42 5.39 -5.32
C VAL A 132 -13.59 5.98 -4.18
N ILE A 133 -12.62 5.24 -3.63
CA ILE A 133 -11.74 5.72 -2.56
C ILE A 133 -10.86 6.87 -3.06
N ALA A 134 -10.23 6.72 -4.22
CA ALA A 134 -9.35 7.72 -4.80
C ALA A 134 -10.08 9.03 -5.08
N ALA A 135 -11.22 8.95 -5.78
CA ALA A 135 -12.05 10.10 -6.12
C ALA A 135 -12.63 10.77 -4.86
N GLY A 136 -13.12 9.98 -3.89
CA GLY A 136 -13.63 10.50 -2.64
C GLY A 136 -12.58 11.24 -1.82
N ARG A 137 -11.33 10.75 -1.80
CA ARG A 137 -10.21 11.45 -1.15
C ARG A 137 -9.82 12.73 -1.87
N LEU A 138 -9.77 12.71 -3.20
CA LEU A 138 -9.52 13.92 -3.99
C LEU A 138 -10.62 14.97 -3.73
N ALA A 139 -11.89 14.58 -3.75
CA ALA A 139 -12.99 15.46 -3.44
C ALA A 139 -12.87 16.06 -2.03
N ALA A 140 -12.52 15.26 -1.02
CA ALA A 140 -12.29 15.73 0.34
C ALA A 140 -11.07 16.66 0.50
N LEU A 141 -10.06 16.53 -0.36
CA LEU A 141 -8.95 17.49 -0.42
C LEU A 141 -9.37 18.81 -1.08
N CYS A 142 -10.22 18.75 -2.10
CA CYS A 142 -10.75 19.94 -2.78
C CYS A 142 -11.77 20.70 -1.92
N ASP A 143 -12.57 20.00 -1.10
CA ASP A 143 -13.53 20.58 -0.15
C ASP A 143 -13.43 19.91 1.24
N PRO A 144 -12.52 20.41 2.11
CA PRO A 144 -12.36 19.86 3.44
C PRO A 144 -13.57 20.05 4.36
N LEU A 145 -14.39 21.09 4.16
CA LEU A 145 -15.56 21.35 4.99
C LEU A 145 -16.69 20.37 4.67
N GLY A 146 -17.03 20.21 3.38
CA GLY A 146 -18.03 19.23 2.95
C GLY A 146 -17.66 17.80 3.35
N ALA A 147 -16.37 17.46 3.36
CA ALA A 147 -15.90 16.16 3.85
C ALA A 147 -16.11 15.97 5.36
N GLN A 148 -16.00 17.02 6.17
CA GLN A 148 -16.26 16.96 7.62
C GLN A 148 -17.76 16.72 7.90
N GLU A 149 -18.63 17.43 7.19
CA GLU A 149 -20.08 17.29 7.30
C GLU A 149 -20.54 15.87 6.93
N MET A 150 -20.05 15.33 5.80
CA MET A 150 -20.37 13.97 5.37
C MET A 150 -19.93 12.90 6.39
N ARG A 151 -18.75 13.03 6.99
CA ARG A 151 -18.28 12.12 8.03
C ARG A 151 -19.08 12.24 9.32
N ALA A 152 -19.59 13.43 9.65
CA ALA A 152 -20.47 13.61 10.80
C ALA A 152 -21.80 12.90 10.56
N ALA A 153 -22.39 13.03 9.36
CA ALA A 153 -23.63 12.36 9.00
C ALA A 153 -23.52 10.82 9.09
N LEU A 154 -22.45 10.22 8.54
CA LEU A 154 -22.21 8.77 8.56
C LEU A 154 -21.94 8.16 9.96
N ARG A 155 -21.72 8.98 10.99
CA ARG A 155 -21.52 8.52 12.38
C ARG A 155 -22.81 8.56 13.21
N CYS A 156 -23.85 9.22 12.71
CA CYS A 156 -25.14 9.34 13.38
C CYS A 156 -26.12 8.23 12.97
N GLU A 157 -25.78 7.42 11.97
CA GLU A 157 -26.49 6.21 11.52
C GLU A 157 -25.84 4.94 12.10
#